data_AF-A0A0R2L4V5-F1
#
_entry.id   AF-A0A0R2L4V5-F1
#
_cell.length_a   1.000
_cell.length_b   1.000
_cell.length_c   1.000
_cell.angle_alpha   90.00
_cell.angle_beta   90.00
_cell.angle_gamma   90.00
#
_symmetry.space_group_name_H-M   'P 1'
#
loop_
_entity.id
_entity.type
_entity.pdbx_description
1 polymer ?
#
loop_
_entity_poly.entity_id
_entity_poly.type
_entity_poly.pdbx_seq_one_letter_code
_entity_poly.pdbx_strand_id
1 'polypeptide(L)'
;MKIRFESESSIDTDVIEVTVRANEYDQKVHAVMDYLNDFSSHTPQAVLTASDGDRITVIHDAEVVALEVQGEVLMIVTTTATYTSRQRLYKVLAQLNHAKFVQISRGVAINMDYLASLESGFSGNMTAIMTTGVKENVSRKYLGAVKEYLGL
;
A
#
# COMPACT_ATOMS: atom_id res chain seq x y z
N MET A 1 -17.20 20.99 -9.56
CA MET A 1 -16.17 21.35 -8.57
C MET A 1 -15.01 21.98 -9.31
N LYS A 2 -14.51 23.15 -8.89
CA LYS A 2 -13.28 23.75 -9.45
C LYS A 2 -12.18 23.54 -8.42
N ILE A 3 -11.18 22.72 -8.73
CA ILE A 3 -10.03 22.48 -7.86
C ILE A 3 -8.92 23.46 -8.25
N ARG A 4 -8.25 24.07 -7.27
CA ARG A 4 -7.10 24.96 -7.47
C ARG A 4 -5.98 24.58 -6.50
N PHE A 5 -4.74 24.76 -6.94
CA PHE A 5 -3.55 24.66 -6.11
C PHE A 5 -2.97 26.06 -5.92
N GLU A 6 -2.67 26.43 -4.68
CA GLU A 6 -2.02 27.69 -4.30
C GLU A 6 -0.87 27.33 -3.36
N SER A 7 0.32 27.90 -3.59
CA SER A 7 1.50 27.66 -2.75
C SER A 7 1.77 28.88 -1.88
N GLU A 8 1.96 28.68 -0.59
CA GLU A 8 2.29 29.75 0.35
C GLU A 8 3.59 29.44 1.09
N SER A 9 4.57 30.36 1.01
CA SER A 9 5.91 30.15 1.56
C SER A 9 5.98 30.24 3.10
N SER A 10 4.88 30.61 3.75
CA SER A 10 4.73 30.66 5.21
C SER A 10 4.32 29.30 5.81
N ILE A 11 3.91 28.34 4.99
CA ILE A 11 3.48 27.00 5.41
C ILE A 11 4.69 26.06 5.37
N ASP A 12 4.91 25.32 6.46
CA ASP A 12 5.98 24.32 6.54
C ASP A 12 5.80 23.22 5.48
N THR A 13 6.92 22.69 4.97
CA THR A 13 6.93 21.76 3.82
C THR A 13 6.23 20.42 4.06
N ASP A 14 6.00 20.06 5.33
CA ASP A 14 5.32 18.84 5.76
C ASP A 14 3.86 19.04 6.16
N VAL A 15 3.34 20.27 6.05
CA VAL A 15 1.98 20.63 6.43
C VAL A 15 1.14 20.90 5.18
N ILE A 16 -0.04 20.26 5.12
CA ILE A 16 -1.05 20.53 4.09
C ILE A 16 -2.26 21.16 4.76
N GLU A 17 -2.56 22.40 4.40
CA GLU A 17 -3.81 23.06 4.80
C GLU A 17 -4.83 22.97 3.66
N VAL A 18 -6.08 22.60 3.99
CA VAL A 18 -7.18 22.49 3.03
C VAL A 18 -8.33 23.39 3.44
N THR A 19 -8.73 24.29 2.54
CA THR A 19 -9.93 25.15 2.73
C THR A 19 -11.05 24.75 1.76
N VAL A 20 -12.19 24.31 2.29
CA VAL A 20 -13.41 24.02 1.51
C VAL A 20 -14.34 25.23 1.53
N ARG A 21 -14.65 25.80 0.35
CA ARG A 21 -15.54 26.98 0.22
C ARG A 21 -16.84 26.63 -0.50
N ALA A 22 -17.97 26.94 0.13
CA ALA A 22 -19.32 26.81 -0.43
C ALA A 22 -20.22 27.94 0.09
N ASN A 23 -21.36 28.17 -0.56
CA ASN A 23 -22.33 29.18 -0.12
C ASN A 23 -22.95 28.82 1.25
N GLU A 24 -23.25 27.54 1.46
CA GLU A 24 -23.81 27.00 2.69
C GLU A 24 -23.23 25.60 2.97
N TYR A 25 -23.29 25.15 4.22
CA TYR A 25 -22.88 23.80 4.61
C TYR A 25 -24.01 22.81 4.34
N ASP A 26 -23.99 22.18 3.17
CA ASP A 26 -25.00 21.20 2.72
C ASP A 26 -24.44 19.77 2.68
N GLN A 27 -25.25 18.81 2.20
CA GLN A 27 -24.85 17.41 2.08
C GLN A 27 -23.63 17.21 1.16
N LYS A 28 -23.42 18.08 0.16
CA LYS A 28 -22.25 17.99 -0.71
C LYS A 28 -20.99 18.47 0.00
N VAL A 29 -21.09 19.53 0.81
CA VAL A 29 -19.98 19.97 1.67
C VAL A 29 -19.64 18.87 2.67
N HIS A 30 -20.65 18.25 3.30
CA HIS A 30 -20.44 17.14 4.23
C HIS A 30 -19.67 15.98 3.57
N ALA A 31 -20.07 15.54 2.36
CA ALA A 31 -19.38 14.48 1.64
C ALA A 31 -17.91 14.82 1.27
N VAL A 32 -17.61 16.09 0.97
CA VAL A 32 -16.23 16.54 0.70
C VAL A 32 -15.40 16.56 2.00
N MET A 33 -15.99 17.01 3.11
CA MET A 33 -15.33 16.99 4.42
C MET A 33 -15.03 15.56 4.87
N ASP A 34 -15.95 14.62 4.68
CA ASP A 34 -15.74 13.20 5.00
C ASP A 34 -14.60 12.59 4.18
N TYR A 35 -14.54 12.88 2.88
CA TYR A 35 -13.47 12.42 2.01
C TYR A 35 -12.09 12.98 2.42
N LEU A 36 -12.03 14.26 2.80
CA LEU A 36 -10.79 14.89 3.27
C LEU A 36 -10.38 14.38 4.66
N ASN A 37 -11.34 14.14 5.54
CA ASN A 37 -11.08 13.53 6.84
C ASN A 37 -10.51 12.12 6.67
N ASP A 38 -11.09 11.30 5.79
CA ASP A 38 -10.56 9.98 5.45
C ASP A 38 -9.13 10.09 4.91
N PHE A 39 -8.88 11.00 3.96
CA PHE A 39 -7.53 11.26 3.46
C PHE A 39 -6.53 11.66 4.56
N SER A 40 -6.92 12.54 5.49
CA SER A 40 -6.08 13.00 6.60
C SER A 40 -5.90 11.96 7.72
N SER A 41 -6.86 11.02 7.86
CA SER A 41 -6.82 9.97 8.87
C SER A 41 -6.03 8.73 8.42
N HIS A 42 -5.40 8.77 7.23
CA HIS A 42 -4.41 7.79 6.77
C HIS A 42 -2.97 8.21 7.08
N THR A 43 -2.70 8.60 8.32
CA THR A 43 -1.37 8.36 8.92
C THR A 43 -1.46 7.87 10.38
N PRO A 44 -2.03 6.69 10.60
CA PRO A 44 -1.59 5.79 11.65
C PRO A 44 -1.13 4.47 11.01
N GLN A 45 -0.02 3.93 11.49
CA GLN A 45 0.52 2.59 11.18
C GLN A 45 -0.62 1.61 10.80
N ALA A 46 -0.78 1.32 9.51
CA ALA A 46 -1.88 0.46 9.07
C ALA A 46 -1.67 -0.93 9.71
N VAL A 47 -2.67 -1.45 10.43
CA VAL A 47 -2.57 -2.77 11.04
C VAL A 47 -3.46 -3.76 10.30
N LEU A 48 -2.88 -4.90 9.95
CA LEU A 48 -3.61 -6.07 9.50
C LEU A 48 -3.93 -6.98 10.69
N THR A 49 -4.98 -7.78 10.57
CA THR A 49 -5.30 -8.82 11.54
C THR A 49 -5.32 -10.18 10.86
N ALA A 50 -4.63 -11.15 11.46
CA ALA A 50 -4.71 -12.56 11.08
C ALA A 50 -5.28 -13.38 12.24
N SER A 51 -6.22 -14.27 11.93
CA SER A 51 -6.85 -15.16 12.91
C SER A 51 -6.35 -16.59 12.73
N ASP A 52 -5.97 -17.21 13.84
CA ASP A 52 -5.56 -18.61 13.93
C ASP A 52 -6.29 -19.25 15.13
N GLY A 53 -7.41 -19.93 14.85
CA GLY A 53 -8.35 -20.37 15.87
C GLY A 53 -8.90 -19.21 16.70
N ASP A 54 -8.73 -19.27 18.01
CA ASP A 54 -9.16 -18.23 18.96
C ASP A 54 -8.14 -17.09 19.12
N ARG A 55 -6.99 -17.17 18.45
CA ARG A 55 -5.95 -16.14 18.53
C ARG A 55 -6.06 -15.16 17.38
N ILE A 56 -6.17 -13.87 17.71
CA ILE A 56 -6.04 -12.76 16.76
C ILE A 56 -4.64 -12.18 16.91
N THR A 57 -3.90 -12.11 15.81
CA THR A 57 -2.59 -11.46 15.75
C THR A 57 -2.74 -10.14 15.00
N VAL A 58 -2.26 -9.06 15.62
CA VAL A 58 -2.14 -7.74 15.00
C VAL A 58 -0.77 -7.67 14.32
N ILE A 59 -0.75 -7.21 13.07
CA ILE A 59 0.44 -7.14 12.22
C ILE A 59 0.57 -5.70 11.74
N HIS A 60 1.69 -5.04 12.04
CA HIS A 60 1.95 -3.69 11.55
C HIS A 60 2.38 -3.71 10.07
N ASP A 61 1.88 -2.75 9.28
CA ASP A 61 2.24 -2.57 7.87
C ASP A 61 3.76 -2.49 7.64
N ALA A 62 4.47 -1.84 8.56
CA ALA A 62 5.92 -1.72 8.55
C ALA A 62 6.63 -3.07 8.64
N GLU A 63 6.00 -4.11 9.18
CA GLU A 63 6.55 -5.46 9.25
C GLU A 63 6.24 -6.29 8.01
N VAL A 64 5.23 -5.90 7.22
CA VAL A 64 4.79 -6.67 6.04
C VAL A 64 5.78 -6.45 4.91
N VAL A 65 6.37 -7.56 4.45
CA VAL A 65 7.32 -7.62 3.34
C VAL A 65 6.59 -7.94 2.04
N ALA A 66 5.67 -8.89 2.07
CA ALA A 66 4.91 -9.32 0.91
C ALA A 66 3.51 -9.84 1.28
N LEU A 67 2.61 -9.73 0.32
CA LEU A 67 1.31 -10.38 0.31
C LEU A 67 1.27 -11.35 -0.87
N GLU A 68 1.05 -12.63 -0.61
CA GLU A 68 1.07 -13.68 -1.63
C GLU A 68 -0.20 -14.53 -1.57
N VAL A 69 -0.88 -14.70 -2.70
CA VAL A 69 -2.01 -15.64 -2.80
C VAL A 69 -1.46 -17.04 -3.07
N GLN A 70 -1.67 -17.96 -2.12
CA GLN A 70 -1.32 -19.37 -2.25
C GLN A 70 -2.59 -20.22 -2.20
N GLY A 71 -3.00 -20.76 -3.35
CA GLY A 71 -4.27 -21.47 -3.47
C GLY A 71 -5.46 -20.53 -3.20
N GLU A 72 -6.22 -20.80 -2.14
CA GLU A 72 -7.39 -20.01 -1.73
C GLU A 72 -7.12 -19.05 -0.56
N VAL A 73 -5.90 -19.06 -0.01
CA VAL A 73 -5.53 -18.22 1.14
C VAL A 73 -4.56 -17.13 0.73
N LEU A 74 -4.62 -16.01 1.45
CA LEU A 74 -3.62 -14.94 1.37
C LEU A 74 -2.59 -15.14 2.47
N MET A 75 -1.33 -15.23 2.08
CA MET A 75 -0.17 -15.21 2.94
C MET A 75 0.24 -13.74 3.18
N ILE A 76 0.36 -13.36 4.45
CA ILE A 76 0.94 -12.09 4.90
C ILE A 76 2.34 -12.41 5.41
N VAL A 77 3.35 -12.16 4.58
CA VAL A 77 4.75 -12.42 4.89
C VAL A 77 5.31 -11.20 5.59
N THR A 78 5.75 -11.38 6.84
CA THR A 78 6.41 -10.32 7.63
C THR A 78 7.92 -10.59 7.72
N THR A 79 8.63 -9.69 8.38
CA THR A 79 10.07 -9.86 8.66
C THR A 79 10.38 -11.05 9.57
N THR A 80 9.43 -11.50 10.39
CA THR A 80 9.66 -12.53 11.42
C THR A 80 8.79 -13.77 11.26
N ALA A 81 7.64 -13.68 10.58
CA ALA A 81 6.69 -14.78 10.46
C ALA A 81 5.80 -14.63 9.22
N THR A 82 5.06 -15.70 8.90
CA THR A 82 4.03 -15.65 7.86
C THR A 82 2.69 -16.00 8.48
N TYR A 83 1.68 -15.19 8.16
CA TYR A 83 0.31 -15.37 8.63
C TYR A 83 -0.63 -15.67 7.46
N THR A 84 -1.75 -16.31 7.75
CA THR A 84 -2.79 -16.59 6.74
C THR A 84 -4.03 -15.74 6.96
N SER A 85 -4.62 -15.27 5.87
CA SER A 85 -5.91 -14.59 5.85
C SER A 85 -6.80 -15.17 4.76
N ARG A 86 -8.12 -15.22 5.02
CA ARG A 86 -9.15 -15.55 4.01
C ARG A 86 -9.60 -14.34 3.20
N GLN A 87 -9.07 -13.16 3.49
CA GLN A 87 -9.37 -11.96 2.74
C GLN A 87 -8.69 -12.00 1.36
N ARG A 88 -9.30 -11.33 0.38
CA ARG A 88 -8.72 -11.20 -0.97
C ARG A 88 -7.56 -10.19 -0.95
N LEU A 89 -6.54 -10.45 -1.76
CA LEU A 89 -5.35 -9.59 -1.90
C LEU A 89 -5.69 -8.09 -1.97
N TYR A 90 -6.57 -7.69 -2.90
CA TYR A 90 -6.90 -6.27 -3.08
C TYR A 90 -7.54 -5.61 -1.84
N LYS A 91 -8.26 -6.39 -1.01
CA LYS A 91 -8.86 -5.86 0.22
C LYS A 91 -7.81 -5.64 1.31
N VAL A 92 -6.84 -6.54 1.41
CA VAL A 92 -5.73 -6.42 2.37
C VAL A 92 -4.79 -5.31 1.93
N LEU A 93 -4.45 -5.28 0.63
CA LEU A 93 -3.64 -4.23 0.05
C LEU A 93 -4.27 -2.83 0.24
N ALA A 94 -5.60 -2.73 0.16
CA ALA A 94 -6.32 -1.47 0.39
C ALA A 94 -6.22 -0.93 1.83
N GLN A 95 -5.94 -1.81 2.80
CA GLN A 95 -5.77 -1.43 4.21
C GLN A 95 -4.35 -0.95 4.52
N LEU A 96 -3.39 -1.20 3.63
CA LEU A 96 -1.98 -0.86 3.83
C LEU A 96 -1.66 0.53 3.29
N ASN A 97 -0.50 1.06 3.68
CA ASN A 97 0.03 2.29 3.11
C ASN A 97 0.37 2.11 1.61
N HIS A 98 -0.53 2.55 0.73
CA HIS A 98 -0.40 2.43 -0.73
C HIS A 98 0.88 3.03 -1.29
N ALA A 99 1.51 3.98 -0.62
CA ALA A 99 2.78 4.58 -1.05
C ALA A 99 3.98 3.63 -0.89
N LYS A 100 3.83 2.51 -0.18
CA LYS A 100 4.90 1.54 0.07
C LYS A 100 4.70 0.23 -0.68
N PHE A 101 3.47 -0.13 -1.03
CA PHE A 101 3.18 -1.43 -1.62
C PHE A 101 2.95 -1.35 -3.12
N VAL A 102 3.61 -2.22 -3.87
CA VAL A 102 3.43 -2.36 -5.31
C VAL A 102 3.00 -3.78 -5.63
N GLN A 103 1.91 -3.92 -6.41
CA GLN A 103 1.51 -5.21 -6.94
C GLN A 103 2.44 -5.61 -8.09
N ILE A 104 3.06 -6.79 -8.01
CA ILE A 104 4.07 -7.27 -8.97
C ILE A 104 3.63 -8.47 -9.80
N SER A 105 2.53 -9.10 -9.39
CA SER A 105 1.85 -10.15 -10.14
C SER A 105 0.35 -10.15 -9.81
N ARG A 106 -0.43 -11.01 -10.45
CA ARG A 106 -1.87 -11.14 -10.13
C ARG A 106 -2.11 -11.51 -8.66
N GLY A 107 -1.20 -12.29 -8.07
CA GLY A 107 -1.33 -12.83 -6.71
C GLY A 107 -0.33 -12.26 -5.71
N VAL A 108 0.58 -11.36 -6.12
CA VAL A 108 1.67 -10.88 -5.26
C VAL A 108 1.73 -9.37 -5.24
N ALA A 109 1.80 -8.80 -4.04
CA ALA A 109 2.21 -7.42 -3.80
C ALA A 109 3.36 -7.39 -2.80
N ILE A 110 4.32 -6.49 -2.99
CA ILE A 110 5.51 -6.36 -2.13
C ILE A 110 5.60 -4.96 -1.55
N ASN A 111 6.22 -4.86 -0.38
CA ASN A 111 6.61 -3.59 0.21
C ASN A 111 7.96 -3.16 -0.34
N MET A 112 7.99 -2.02 -1.02
CA MET A 112 9.16 -1.50 -1.71
C MET A 112 10.25 -1.02 -0.74
N ASP A 113 9.91 -0.69 0.52
CA ASP A 113 10.90 -0.40 1.57
C ASP A 113 11.83 -1.59 1.82
N TYR A 114 11.36 -2.82 1.52
CA TYR A 114 12.12 -4.05 1.67
C TYR A 114 12.74 -4.54 0.35
N LEU A 115 12.61 -3.82 -0.77
CA LEU A 115 13.22 -4.23 -2.03
C LEU A 115 14.73 -3.99 -1.98
N ALA A 116 15.53 -5.05 -2.06
CA ALA A 116 17.00 -4.98 -2.11
C ALA A 116 17.53 -4.83 -3.53
N SER A 117 17.00 -5.61 -4.46
CA SER A 117 17.40 -5.53 -5.87
C SER A 117 16.31 -6.07 -6.80
N LEU A 118 16.38 -5.66 -8.06
CA LEU A 118 15.56 -6.17 -9.14
C LEU A 118 16.47 -6.80 -10.20
N GLU A 119 16.42 -8.11 -10.35
CA GLU A 119 17.29 -8.86 -11.25
C GLU A 119 16.54 -9.33 -12.49
N SER A 120 17.22 -9.39 -13.63
CA SER A 120 16.66 -10.00 -14.84
C SER A 120 16.41 -11.48 -14.60
N GLY A 121 15.15 -11.91 -14.73
CA GLY A 121 14.75 -13.30 -14.67
C GLY A 121 14.88 -14.01 -16.03
N PHE A 122 14.46 -15.26 -16.07
CA PHE A 122 14.47 -16.07 -17.28
C PHE A 122 13.30 -15.71 -18.22
N SER A 123 13.57 -15.42 -19.50
CA SER A 123 12.57 -15.01 -20.50
C SER A 123 11.98 -13.60 -20.31
N GLY A 124 12.74 -12.65 -19.75
CA GLY A 124 12.37 -11.22 -19.74
C GLY A 124 11.29 -10.85 -18.71
N ASN A 125 11.06 -11.71 -17.72
CA ASN A 125 10.51 -11.32 -16.42
C ASN A 125 11.65 -10.77 -15.53
N MET A 126 11.30 -10.17 -14.40
CA MET A 126 12.27 -9.75 -13.39
C MET A 126 12.00 -10.46 -12.07
N THR A 127 13.03 -10.58 -11.24
CA THR A 127 12.93 -11.12 -9.88
C THR A 127 13.19 -10.00 -8.90
N ALA A 128 12.22 -9.71 -8.04
CA ALA A 128 12.40 -8.85 -6.89
C ALA A 128 13.06 -9.65 -5.78
N ILE A 129 14.19 -9.16 -5.27
CA ILE A 129 14.89 -9.72 -4.12
C ILE A 129 14.64 -8.78 -2.96
N MET A 130 14.04 -9.30 -1.90
CA MET A 130 13.76 -8.55 -0.68
C MET A 130 14.96 -8.59 0.26
N THR A 131 15.12 -7.58 1.12
CA THR A 131 16.20 -7.53 2.14
C THR A 131 16.09 -8.68 3.15
N THR A 132 14.92 -9.30 3.30
CA THR A 132 14.70 -10.51 4.10
C THR A 132 15.12 -11.80 3.41
N GLY A 133 15.55 -11.73 2.15
CA GLY A 133 15.90 -12.89 1.33
C GLY A 133 14.73 -13.52 0.57
N VAL A 134 13.50 -13.05 0.79
CA VAL A 134 12.32 -13.44 -0.01
C VAL A 134 12.56 -13.05 -1.48
N LYS A 135 12.15 -13.93 -2.41
CA LYS A 135 12.31 -13.70 -3.86
C LYS A 135 10.97 -13.87 -4.56
N GLU A 136 10.58 -12.85 -5.33
CA GLU A 136 9.30 -12.82 -6.02
C GLU A 136 9.44 -12.52 -7.51
N ASN A 137 8.66 -13.22 -8.33
CA ASN A 137 8.65 -12.99 -9.78
C ASN A 137 7.76 -11.78 -10.12
N VAL A 138 8.36 -10.77 -10.73
CA VAL A 138 7.68 -9.62 -11.30
C VAL A 138 7.22 -9.96 -12.72
N SER A 139 5.91 -10.02 -12.89
CA SER A 139 5.31 -10.30 -14.20
C SER A 139 5.39 -9.07 -15.12
N ARG A 140 5.54 -9.31 -16.44
CA ARG A 140 5.72 -8.24 -17.45
C ARG A 140 4.65 -7.14 -17.37
N LYS A 141 3.39 -7.52 -17.11
CA LYS A 141 2.26 -6.57 -16.97
C LYS A 141 2.48 -5.56 -15.84
N TYR A 142 3.09 -5.98 -14.74
CA TYR A 142 3.24 -5.18 -13.53
C TYR A 142 4.63 -4.54 -13.41
N LEU A 143 5.58 -4.94 -14.26
CA LEU A 143 6.93 -4.37 -14.29
C LEU A 143 6.94 -2.86 -14.48
N GLY A 144 5.97 -2.30 -15.22
CA GLY A 144 5.84 -0.85 -15.38
C GLY A 144 5.65 -0.12 -14.04
N ALA A 145 4.79 -0.62 -13.16
CA ALA A 145 4.54 -0.02 -11.85
C ALA A 145 5.77 -0.11 -10.94
N VAL A 146 6.53 -1.21 -11.01
CA VAL A 146 7.79 -1.35 -10.27
C VAL A 146 8.82 -0.33 -10.73
N LYS A 147 8.96 -0.14 -12.05
CA LYS A 147 9.90 0.83 -12.61
C LYS A 147 9.51 2.27 -12.27
N GLU A 148 8.22 2.60 -12.38
CA GLU A 148 7.69 3.91 -12.02
C GLU A 148 8.00 4.25 -10.55
N TYR A 149 7.81 3.29 -9.65
CA TYR A 149 8.18 3.45 -8.23
C TYR A 149 9.67 3.74 -8.03
N LEU A 150 10.53 3.12 -8.84
CA LEU A 150 11.98 3.29 -8.80
C LEU A 150 12.48 4.51 -9.60
N GLY A 151 11.60 5.25 -10.27
CA GLY A 151 11.97 6.37 -11.15
C GLY A 151 12.70 5.95 -12.44
N LEU A 152 12.41 4.75 -12.97
CA LEU A 152 13.03 4.15 -14.16
C LEU A 152 12.11 4.11 -15.39
#